data_AF-A0AAX4AZP7-F1
#
_entry.id   AF-A0AAX4AZP7-F1
#
_cell.length_a   1.000
_cell.length_b   1.000
_cell.length_c   1.000
_cell.angle_alpha   90.00
_cell.angle_beta   90.00
_cell.angle_gamma   90.00
#
_symmetry.space_group_name_H-M   'P 1'
#
loop_
_entity.id
_entity.type
_entity.pdbx_description
1 polymer ?
#
loop_
_entity_poly.entity_id
_entity_poly.type
_entity_poly.pdbx_seq_one_letter_code
_entity_poly.pdbx_strand_id
1 'polypeptide(L)'
;MKKSIFKANFYESRRLRHDGFIDYMVKDTNSRKIYTKTFSIARKLFSFLGILFMFGFSALMETQIHHPDPEAPFDTWGINFYPLWLFFLCWFLWFLACRKNLRRKYDAKIPYTSILNLNLYLIWMVLALNLFFITIIGRYLTILGLVLFYVLTGIILFMIIQSRMKSLKTRLYGVQDPSVTARQQKIIEVITGLGGIIVAGWMVLKFLFPKIGEVKGDFLGTISFIGMVFFANIIVLSMEVVMLLPYSLYGYYRNKYSEEYREFEGKSLEEWYGKKYLNKHKELLKNE
;
A
#
# COMPACT_ATOMS: atom_id res chain seq x y z
N MET A 1 5.51 -27.29 -12.56
CA MET A 1 6.14 -25.97 -12.27
C MET A 1 5.17 -25.07 -11.51
N LYS A 2 5.61 -24.42 -10.43
CA LYS A 2 4.79 -23.39 -9.74
C LYS A 2 4.57 -22.19 -10.68
N LYS A 3 3.44 -22.15 -11.39
CA LYS A 3 3.04 -21.04 -12.28
C LYS A 3 3.04 -19.70 -11.50
N SER A 4 3.70 -18.68 -12.05
CA SER A 4 3.80 -17.33 -11.45
C SER A 4 2.47 -16.59 -11.56
N ILE A 5 2.12 -15.71 -10.62
CA ILE A 5 0.86 -14.92 -10.68
C ILE A 5 0.79 -13.95 -11.87
N PHE A 6 1.88 -13.76 -12.63
CA PHE A 6 1.95 -12.89 -13.82
C PHE A 6 1.82 -13.64 -15.17
N LYS A 7 1.71 -14.98 -15.11
CA LYS A 7 1.67 -15.88 -16.28
C LYS A 7 0.28 -16.47 -16.55
N ALA A 8 -0.78 -15.93 -15.94
CA ALA A 8 -2.13 -16.39 -16.20
C ALA A 8 -2.56 -15.98 -17.62
N ASN A 9 -3.30 -16.85 -18.30
CA ASN A 9 -3.98 -16.50 -19.56
C ASN A 9 -5.22 -15.62 -19.28
N PHE A 10 -5.87 -15.16 -20.34
CA PHE A 10 -7.07 -14.32 -20.24
C PHE A 10 -8.20 -14.96 -19.41
N TYR A 11 -8.54 -16.22 -19.66
CA TYR A 11 -9.61 -16.92 -18.94
C TYR A 11 -9.28 -17.12 -17.45
N GLU A 12 -8.03 -17.42 -17.13
CA GLU A 12 -7.53 -17.53 -15.75
C GLU A 12 -7.56 -16.17 -15.05
N SER A 13 -7.15 -15.08 -15.72
CA SER A 13 -7.12 -13.74 -15.11
C SER A 13 -8.50 -13.19 -14.78
N ARG A 14 -9.54 -13.58 -15.54
CA ARG A 14 -10.94 -13.22 -15.23
C ARG A 14 -11.38 -13.69 -13.85
N ARG A 15 -10.83 -14.80 -13.34
CA ARG A 15 -11.18 -15.33 -12.01
C ARG A 15 -10.78 -14.41 -10.87
N LEU A 16 -9.85 -13.47 -11.09
CA LEU A 16 -9.54 -12.42 -10.11
C LEU A 16 -10.77 -11.60 -9.74
N ARG A 17 -11.74 -11.47 -10.65
CA ARG A 17 -13.00 -10.73 -10.42
C ARG A 17 -13.88 -11.35 -9.32
N HIS A 18 -13.64 -12.59 -8.92
CA HIS A 18 -14.31 -13.21 -7.77
C HIS A 18 -13.67 -12.84 -6.42
N ASP A 19 -12.57 -12.07 -6.39
CA ASP A 19 -12.00 -11.55 -5.15
C ASP A 19 -12.80 -10.34 -4.65
N GLY A 20 -13.35 -10.43 -3.45
CA GLY A 20 -14.20 -9.39 -2.87
C GLY A 20 -13.52 -8.02 -2.79
N PHE A 21 -12.22 -7.96 -2.48
CA PHE A 21 -11.49 -6.69 -2.43
C PHE A 21 -11.28 -6.10 -3.81
N ILE A 22 -10.91 -6.93 -4.79
CA ILE A 22 -10.84 -6.47 -6.18
C ILE A 22 -12.24 -5.97 -6.60
N ASP A 23 -13.33 -6.58 -6.12
CA ASP A 23 -14.72 -6.34 -6.59
C ASP A 23 -15.21 -5.00 -6.13
N TYR A 24 -15.08 -4.82 -4.83
CA TYR A 24 -15.22 -3.55 -4.19
C TYR A 24 -14.40 -2.46 -4.90
N MET A 25 -13.10 -2.65 -5.08
CA MET A 25 -12.23 -1.62 -5.68
C MET A 25 -12.61 -1.29 -7.13
N VAL A 26 -12.99 -2.27 -7.95
CA VAL A 26 -13.42 -2.00 -9.34
C VAL A 26 -14.76 -1.25 -9.37
N LYS A 27 -15.73 -1.65 -8.54
CA LYS A 27 -17.02 -0.95 -8.44
C LYS A 27 -16.84 0.49 -7.94
N ASP A 28 -16.01 0.68 -6.91
CA ASP A 28 -15.74 2.01 -6.35
C ASP A 28 -15.01 2.90 -7.36
N THR A 29 -13.95 2.37 -7.99
CA THR A 29 -13.13 3.17 -8.91
C THR A 29 -13.87 3.54 -10.19
N ASN A 30 -14.72 2.65 -10.70
CA ASN A 30 -15.51 2.94 -11.91
C ASN A 30 -16.74 3.82 -11.63
N SER A 31 -17.24 3.90 -10.40
CA SER A 31 -18.39 4.76 -10.06
C SER A 31 -18.01 6.22 -9.82
N ARG A 32 -16.76 6.51 -9.44
CA ARG A 32 -16.33 7.87 -9.07
C ARG A 32 -15.63 8.61 -10.20
N LYS A 33 -16.15 9.81 -10.54
CA LYS A 33 -15.57 10.71 -11.55
C LYS A 33 -14.10 11.08 -11.31
N ILE A 34 -13.64 11.04 -10.05
CA ILE A 34 -12.25 11.31 -9.70
C ILE A 34 -11.30 10.33 -10.38
N TYR A 35 -11.66 9.05 -10.52
CA TYR A 35 -10.82 7.98 -11.06
C TYR A 35 -11.06 7.72 -12.55
N THR A 36 -12.25 8.03 -13.08
CA THR A 36 -12.62 7.73 -14.48
C THR A 36 -12.30 8.88 -15.45
N LYS A 37 -12.44 10.15 -15.03
CA LYS A 37 -12.17 11.28 -15.94
C LYS A 37 -10.69 11.37 -16.30
N THR A 38 -10.36 11.47 -17.58
CA THR A 38 -8.97 11.67 -18.07
C THR A 38 -8.29 12.87 -17.43
N PHE A 39 -9.03 13.97 -17.31
CA PHE A 39 -8.62 15.19 -16.61
C PHE A 39 -9.53 15.40 -15.39
N SER A 40 -8.98 15.18 -14.20
CA SER A 40 -9.68 15.41 -12.93
C SER A 40 -8.91 16.46 -12.13
N ILE A 41 -9.55 17.61 -11.90
CA ILE A 41 -9.00 18.70 -11.08
C ILE A 41 -8.79 18.19 -9.65
N ALA A 42 -9.75 17.44 -9.10
CA ALA A 42 -9.65 16.84 -7.78
C ALA A 42 -8.39 15.95 -7.64
N ARG A 43 -8.09 15.07 -8.61
CA ARG A 43 -6.86 14.25 -8.55
C ARG A 43 -5.60 15.10 -8.51
N LYS A 44 -5.55 16.18 -9.28
CA LYS A 44 -4.39 17.09 -9.29
C LYS A 44 -4.25 17.81 -7.95
N LEU A 45 -5.36 18.29 -7.40
CA LEU A 45 -5.38 18.95 -6.10
C LEU A 45 -4.93 18.00 -4.97
N PHE A 46 -5.48 16.78 -4.92
CA PHE A 46 -5.04 15.77 -3.95
C PHE A 46 -3.57 15.39 -4.12
N SER A 47 -3.07 15.30 -5.35
CA SER A 47 -1.64 15.04 -5.60
C SER A 47 -0.77 16.18 -5.09
N PHE A 48 -1.18 17.43 -5.32
CA PHE A 48 -0.47 18.62 -4.84
C PHE A 48 -0.48 18.69 -3.31
N LEU A 49 -1.64 18.49 -2.68
CA LEU A 49 -1.77 18.44 -1.22
C LEU A 49 -0.94 17.31 -0.60
N GLY A 50 -0.91 16.14 -1.23
CA GLY A 50 -0.07 15.03 -0.78
C GLY A 50 1.43 15.36 -0.85
N ILE A 51 1.88 16.02 -1.91
CA ILE A 51 3.28 16.49 -2.00
C ILE A 51 3.57 17.53 -0.91
N LEU A 52 2.67 18.49 -0.72
CA LEU A 52 2.83 19.53 0.32
C LEU A 52 2.88 18.91 1.72
N PHE A 53 2.04 17.91 1.99
CA PHE A 53 2.07 17.15 3.23
C PHE A 53 3.43 16.46 3.43
N MET A 54 3.93 15.73 2.43
CA MET A 54 5.22 15.03 2.50
C MET A 54 6.41 15.99 2.63
N PHE A 55 6.33 17.15 1.98
CA PHE A 55 7.31 18.24 2.13
C PHE A 55 7.27 18.81 3.54
N GLY A 56 6.08 19.13 4.04
CA GLY A 56 5.87 19.61 5.41
C GLY A 56 6.44 18.65 6.43
N PHE A 57 6.23 17.33 6.26
CA PHE A 57 6.86 16.31 7.10
C PHE A 57 8.39 16.40 7.09
N SER A 58 9.02 16.47 5.91
CA SER A 58 10.48 16.54 5.81
C SER A 58 11.04 17.86 6.36
N ALA A 59 10.36 18.99 6.11
CA ALA A 59 10.74 20.30 6.62
C ALA A 59 10.60 20.39 8.15
N LEU A 60 9.52 19.84 8.71
CA LEU A 60 9.35 19.73 10.17
C LEU A 60 10.50 18.95 10.80
N MET A 61 10.92 17.85 10.18
CA MET A 61 12.05 17.04 10.66
C MET A 61 13.37 17.79 10.60
N GLU A 62 13.62 18.52 9.51
CA GLU A 62 14.80 19.36 9.37
C GLU A 62 14.87 20.40 10.49
N THR A 63 13.75 21.10 10.74
CA THR A 63 13.66 22.12 11.80
C THR A 63 13.86 21.50 13.18
N GLN A 64 13.16 20.41 13.51
CA GLN A 64 13.22 19.80 14.85
C GLN A 64 14.60 19.20 15.18
N ILE A 65 15.39 18.82 14.16
CA ILE A 65 16.73 18.28 14.37
C ILE A 65 17.78 19.39 14.47
N HIS A 66 17.70 20.43 13.65
CA HIS A 66 18.67 21.53 13.67
C HIS A 66 18.38 22.61 14.73
N HIS A 67 17.10 22.78 15.07
CA HIS A 67 16.61 23.74 16.06
C HIS A 67 15.60 23.05 16.98
N PRO A 68 16.07 22.17 17.90
CA PRO A 68 15.19 21.43 18.80
C PRO A 68 14.38 22.38 19.68
N ASP A 69 13.06 22.21 19.69
CA ASP A 69 12.19 22.94 20.59
C ASP A 69 12.20 22.27 21.98
N PRO A 70 12.63 22.97 23.05
CA PRO A 70 12.64 22.41 24.40
C PRO A 70 11.24 22.07 24.94
N GLU A 71 10.17 22.62 24.36
CA GLU A 71 8.78 22.30 24.71
C GLU A 71 8.17 21.19 23.84
N ALA A 72 8.96 20.60 22.93
CA ALA A 72 8.47 19.52 22.09
C ALA A 72 7.95 18.33 22.93
N PRO A 73 6.82 17.70 22.54
CA PRO A 73 6.23 16.60 23.31
C PRO A 73 7.11 15.34 23.32
N PHE A 74 8.06 15.24 22.40
CA PHE A 74 8.98 14.12 22.31
C PHE A 74 10.38 14.59 21.94
N ASP A 75 11.33 13.92 22.58
CA ASP A 75 12.75 14.05 22.34
C ASP A 75 13.15 13.25 21.09
N THR A 76 13.94 13.84 20.19
CA THR A 76 14.42 13.14 18.99
C THR A 76 15.75 12.42 19.22
N TRP A 77 16.08 11.49 18.33
CA TRP A 77 17.36 10.79 18.29
C TRP A 77 18.52 11.65 17.74
N GLY A 78 18.26 12.91 17.35
CA GLY A 78 19.28 13.82 16.82
C GLY A 78 19.78 13.50 15.40
N ILE A 79 19.25 12.46 14.75
CA ILE A 79 19.55 12.08 13.38
C ILE A 79 18.30 12.29 12.52
N ASN A 80 18.39 13.10 11.46
CA ASN A 80 17.29 13.25 10.51
C ASN A 80 17.28 12.09 9.49
N PHE A 81 16.39 11.11 9.68
CA PHE A 81 16.23 9.98 8.76
C PHE A 81 15.38 10.30 7.51
N TYR A 82 14.67 11.43 7.49
CA TYR A 82 13.87 11.87 6.34
C TYR A 82 14.18 13.34 5.94
N PRO A 83 15.44 13.61 5.56
CA PRO A 83 15.89 14.96 5.20
C PRO A 83 15.32 15.42 3.86
N LEU A 84 15.39 16.74 3.62
CA LEU A 84 14.81 17.38 2.44
C LEU A 84 15.32 16.78 1.12
N TRP A 85 16.62 16.42 1.04
CA TRP A 85 17.17 15.81 -0.18
C TRP A 85 16.52 14.46 -0.50
N LEU A 86 16.20 13.66 0.53
CA LEU A 86 15.54 12.37 0.36
C LEU A 86 14.09 12.54 -0.05
N PHE A 87 13.40 13.54 0.52
CA PHE A 87 12.07 13.95 0.04
C PHE A 87 12.11 14.28 -1.47
N PHE A 88 13.04 15.13 -1.91
CA PHE A 88 13.14 15.51 -3.33
C PHE A 88 13.46 14.31 -4.23
N LEU A 89 14.31 13.38 -3.78
CA LEU A 89 14.60 12.14 -4.50
C LEU A 89 13.34 11.29 -4.66
N CYS A 90 12.61 11.01 -3.58
CA CYS A 90 11.40 10.21 -3.62
C CYS A 90 10.30 10.88 -4.45
N TRP A 91 10.13 12.18 -4.32
CA TRP A 91 9.20 12.97 -5.14
C TRP A 91 9.53 12.85 -6.63
N PHE A 92 10.81 12.99 -6.99
CA PHE A 92 11.26 12.87 -8.38
C PHE A 92 11.01 11.47 -8.94
N LEU A 93 11.34 10.42 -8.18
CA LEU A 93 11.08 9.02 -8.58
C LEU A 93 9.58 8.75 -8.75
N TRP A 94 8.75 9.21 -7.80
CA TRP A 94 7.30 9.09 -7.88
C TRP A 94 6.74 9.84 -9.09
N PHE A 95 7.24 11.05 -9.38
CA PHE A 95 6.86 11.83 -10.55
C PHE A 95 7.21 11.10 -11.86
N LEU A 96 8.42 10.53 -11.98
CA LEU A 96 8.83 9.75 -13.14
C LEU A 96 7.95 8.51 -13.33
N ALA A 97 7.67 7.78 -12.25
CA ALA A 97 6.78 6.61 -12.28
C ALA A 97 5.36 7.01 -12.72
N CYS A 98 4.81 8.09 -12.15
CA CYS A 98 3.54 8.66 -12.56
C CYS A 98 3.55 9.01 -14.04
N ARG A 99 4.56 9.77 -14.51
CA ARG A 99 4.70 10.19 -15.91
C ARG A 99 4.72 8.99 -16.84
N LYS A 100 5.46 7.93 -16.51
CA LYS A 100 5.52 6.67 -17.27
C LYS A 100 4.16 5.99 -17.33
N ASN A 101 3.50 5.84 -16.19
CA ASN A 101 2.15 5.25 -16.09
C ASN A 101 1.12 6.07 -16.89
N LEU A 102 1.28 7.40 -16.92
CA LEU A 102 0.37 8.30 -17.62
C LEU A 102 0.60 8.39 -19.14
N ARG A 103 1.77 7.98 -19.66
CA ARG A 103 2.09 8.11 -21.10
C ARG A 103 1.30 7.15 -22.00
N ARG A 104 0.90 5.99 -21.48
CA ARG A 104 0.19 4.93 -22.23
C ARG A 104 -1.28 4.84 -21.80
N LYS A 105 -1.99 5.97 -21.73
CA LYS A 105 -3.39 6.02 -21.31
C LYS A 105 -4.34 5.98 -22.48
N TYR A 106 -5.31 5.09 -22.34
CA TYR A 106 -6.60 5.12 -23.00
C TYR A 106 -7.69 5.01 -21.93
N ASP A 107 -8.94 5.27 -22.29
CA ASP A 107 -9.98 5.60 -21.30
C ASP A 107 -10.24 4.48 -20.27
N ALA A 108 -10.40 3.23 -20.69
CA ALA A 108 -10.59 2.08 -19.81
C ALA A 108 -9.42 1.80 -18.84
N LYS A 109 -8.24 2.38 -19.11
CA LYS A 109 -7.03 2.23 -18.28
C LYS A 109 -6.88 3.31 -17.21
N ILE A 110 -7.64 4.41 -17.29
CA ILE A 110 -7.49 5.56 -16.40
C ILE A 110 -7.72 5.19 -14.92
N PRO A 111 -8.76 4.43 -14.53
CA PRO A 111 -8.99 4.08 -13.13
C PRO A 111 -7.81 3.32 -12.52
N TYR A 112 -7.34 2.27 -13.21
CA TYR A 112 -6.21 1.46 -12.77
C TYR A 112 -4.91 2.25 -12.65
N THR A 113 -4.64 3.11 -13.64
CA THR A 113 -3.44 3.96 -13.62
C THR A 113 -3.49 4.97 -12.47
N SER A 114 -4.68 5.47 -12.15
CA SER A 114 -4.86 6.43 -11.05
C SER A 114 -4.59 5.79 -9.70
N ILE A 115 -5.14 4.60 -9.47
CA ILE A 115 -4.90 3.85 -8.23
C ILE A 115 -3.45 3.37 -8.17
N LEU A 116 -2.85 2.92 -9.28
CA LEU A 116 -1.44 2.54 -9.28
C LEU A 116 -0.53 3.69 -8.82
N ASN A 117 -0.78 4.91 -9.29
CA ASN A 117 -0.02 6.09 -8.84
C ASN A 117 -0.30 6.47 -7.39
N LEU A 118 -1.54 6.29 -6.92
CA LEU A 118 -1.91 6.46 -5.52
C LEU A 118 -1.16 5.45 -4.63
N ASN A 119 -1.12 4.18 -5.03
CA ASN A 119 -0.38 3.13 -4.32
C ASN A 119 1.12 3.46 -4.24
N LEU A 120 1.71 3.95 -5.33
CA LEU A 120 3.11 4.40 -5.32
C LEU A 120 3.33 5.57 -4.35
N TYR A 121 2.36 6.49 -4.24
CA TYR A 121 2.40 7.57 -3.25
C TYR A 121 2.28 7.02 -1.82
N LEU A 122 1.36 6.08 -1.57
CA LEU A 122 1.17 5.48 -0.26
C LEU A 122 2.39 4.68 0.19
N ILE A 123 3.07 3.95 -0.71
CA ILE A 123 4.36 3.29 -0.41
C ILE A 123 5.40 4.33 0.01
N TRP A 124 5.50 5.44 -0.70
CA TRP A 124 6.40 6.54 -0.31
C TRP A 124 6.00 7.15 1.04
N MET A 125 4.71 7.35 1.29
CA MET A 125 4.19 7.83 2.57
C MET A 125 4.53 6.90 3.74
N VAL A 126 4.36 5.58 3.56
CA VAL A 126 4.74 4.58 4.56
C VAL A 126 6.25 4.62 4.83
N LEU A 127 7.08 4.72 3.79
CA LEU A 127 8.52 4.88 3.95
C LEU A 127 8.84 6.14 4.78
N ALA A 128 8.27 7.30 4.41
CA ALA A 128 8.50 8.55 5.12
C ALA A 128 8.06 8.49 6.58
N LEU A 129 6.88 7.91 6.87
CA LEU A 129 6.39 7.72 8.23
C LEU A 129 7.30 6.79 9.03
N ASN A 130 7.82 5.72 8.43
CA ASN A 130 8.77 4.84 9.12
C ASN A 130 10.08 5.59 9.46
N LEU A 131 10.64 6.35 8.52
CA LEU A 131 11.84 7.15 8.76
C LEU A 131 11.61 8.24 9.81
N PHE A 132 10.45 8.89 9.76
CA PHE A 132 9.99 9.83 10.78
C PHE A 132 9.95 9.17 12.16
N PHE A 133 9.27 8.03 12.29
CA PHE A 133 9.14 7.35 13.57
C PHE A 133 10.48 6.83 14.09
N ILE A 134 11.40 6.35 13.24
CA ILE A 134 12.77 6.00 13.65
C ILE A 134 13.45 7.16 14.36
N THR A 135 13.27 8.38 13.87
CA THR A 135 13.89 9.57 14.46
C THR A 135 13.35 9.87 15.86
N ILE A 136 12.12 9.48 16.18
CA ILE A 136 11.51 9.66 17.49
C ILE A 136 11.79 8.45 18.38
N ILE A 137 11.38 7.25 17.94
CA ILE A 137 11.47 6.02 18.75
C ILE A 137 12.91 5.54 18.93
N GLY A 138 13.83 5.92 18.04
CA GLY A 138 15.22 5.46 18.07
C GLY A 138 16.04 6.01 19.22
N ARG A 139 15.58 7.08 19.90
CA ARG A 139 16.18 7.49 21.18
C ARG A 139 15.80 6.54 22.32
N TYR A 140 14.59 6.00 22.28
CA TYR A 140 14.05 5.13 23.32
C TYR A 140 14.40 3.65 23.09
N LEU A 141 14.59 3.27 21.82
CA LEU A 141 15.02 1.94 21.42
C LEU A 141 16.53 1.94 21.18
N THR A 142 17.25 0.99 21.77
CA THR A 142 18.64 0.73 21.35
C THR A 142 18.68 0.34 19.87
N ILE A 143 19.85 0.38 19.24
CA ILE A 143 20.03 -0.10 17.86
C ILE A 143 19.50 -1.54 17.72
N LEU A 144 19.73 -2.39 18.72
CA LEU A 144 19.18 -3.75 18.76
C LEU A 144 17.64 -3.77 18.82
N GLY A 145 17.04 -2.88 19.62
CA GLY A 145 15.59 -2.71 19.70
C GLY A 145 14.97 -2.28 18.36
N LEU A 146 15.59 -1.35 17.65
CA LEU A 146 15.17 -0.93 16.31
C LEU A 146 15.29 -2.05 15.28
N VAL A 147 16.42 -2.78 15.29
CA VAL A 147 16.62 -3.93 14.41
C VAL A 147 15.54 -4.97 14.67
N LEU A 148 15.26 -5.31 15.94
CA LEU A 148 14.20 -6.25 16.30
C LEU A 148 12.83 -5.77 15.84
N PHE A 149 12.50 -4.49 16.04
CA PHE A 149 11.24 -3.88 15.59
C PHE A 149 11.02 -4.12 14.08
N TYR A 150 12.00 -3.76 13.25
CA TYR A 150 11.88 -3.87 11.80
C TYR A 150 11.98 -5.31 11.28
N VAL A 151 12.77 -6.18 11.94
CA VAL A 151 12.82 -7.61 11.62
C VAL A 151 11.45 -8.25 11.88
N LEU A 152 10.81 -7.95 13.02
CA LEU A 152 9.47 -8.44 13.33
C LEU A 152 8.43 -7.91 12.33
N THR A 153 8.47 -6.61 12.00
CA THR A 153 7.62 -6.04 10.94
C THR A 153 7.81 -6.76 9.61
N GLY A 154 9.07 -6.99 9.20
CA GLY A 154 9.42 -7.67 7.95
C GLY A 154 8.93 -9.13 7.92
N ILE A 155 9.06 -9.87 9.02
CA ILE A 155 8.56 -11.23 9.16
C ILE A 155 7.03 -11.26 8.98
N ILE A 156 6.30 -10.41 9.70
CA ILE A 156 4.82 -10.36 9.60
C ILE A 156 4.41 -9.99 8.17
N LEU A 157 5.02 -8.95 7.59
CA LEU A 157 4.72 -8.51 6.23
C LEU A 157 5.00 -9.63 5.21
N PHE A 158 6.12 -10.34 5.35
CA PHE A 158 6.45 -11.48 4.51
C PHE A 158 5.38 -12.57 4.58
N MET A 159 4.90 -12.90 5.78
CA MET A 159 3.84 -13.90 5.95
C MET A 159 2.51 -13.47 5.31
N ILE A 160 2.15 -12.18 5.42
CA ILE A 160 0.95 -11.62 4.77
C ILE A 160 1.09 -11.67 3.25
N ILE A 161 2.25 -11.28 2.70
CA ILE A 161 2.53 -11.37 1.27
C ILE A 161 2.43 -12.82 0.80
N GLN A 162 3.06 -13.77 1.49
CA GLN A 162 3.00 -15.19 1.12
C GLN A 162 1.56 -15.73 1.12
N SER A 163 0.79 -15.40 2.15
CA SER A 163 -0.63 -15.78 2.24
C SER A 163 -1.44 -15.19 1.07
N ARG A 164 -1.29 -13.89 0.82
CA ARG A 164 -2.04 -13.20 -0.24
C ARG A 164 -1.64 -13.69 -1.63
N MET A 165 -0.35 -13.85 -1.91
CA MET A 165 0.17 -14.38 -3.17
C MET A 165 -0.35 -15.78 -3.46
N LYS A 166 -0.47 -16.61 -2.42
CA LYS A 166 -1.05 -17.93 -2.55
C LYS A 166 -2.54 -17.87 -2.84
N SER A 167 -3.30 -17.07 -2.09
CA SER A 167 -4.74 -16.86 -2.32
C SER A 167 -5.01 -16.42 -3.77
N LEU A 168 -4.23 -15.46 -4.29
CA LEU A 168 -4.33 -15.01 -5.68
C LEU A 168 -3.99 -16.12 -6.67
N LYS A 169 -2.97 -16.94 -6.38
CA LYS A 169 -2.57 -18.06 -7.23
C LYS A 169 -3.65 -19.15 -7.31
N THR A 170 -4.21 -19.53 -6.18
CA THR A 170 -5.33 -20.48 -6.12
C THR A 170 -6.52 -19.95 -6.92
N ARG A 171 -6.81 -18.64 -6.81
CA ARG A 171 -7.90 -18.00 -7.56
C ARG A 171 -7.66 -17.98 -9.06
N LEU A 172 -6.44 -17.63 -9.49
CA LEU A 172 -6.07 -17.60 -10.91
C LEU A 172 -6.13 -19.00 -11.56
N TYR A 173 -5.56 -20.00 -10.89
CA TYR A 173 -5.33 -21.30 -11.52
C TYR A 173 -6.32 -22.39 -11.10
N GLY A 174 -7.18 -22.15 -10.10
CA GLY A 174 -8.07 -23.17 -9.53
C GLY A 174 -7.32 -24.31 -8.81
N VAL A 175 -5.99 -24.21 -8.69
CA VAL A 175 -5.17 -25.23 -8.03
C VAL A 175 -5.17 -24.96 -6.53
N GLN A 176 -5.99 -25.70 -5.79
CA GLN A 176 -5.83 -25.80 -4.35
C GLN A 176 -4.57 -26.61 -4.07
N ASP A 177 -3.58 -26.01 -3.41
CA ASP A 177 -2.47 -26.73 -2.82
C ASP A 177 -2.75 -26.89 -1.32
N PRO A 178 -3.38 -28.00 -0.89
CA PRO A 178 -3.79 -28.21 0.50
C PRO A 178 -2.60 -28.21 1.46
N SER A 179 -1.43 -28.69 1.02
CA SER A 179 -0.21 -28.78 1.85
C SER A 179 0.31 -27.41 2.29
N VAL A 180 0.30 -26.44 1.37
CA VAL A 180 0.74 -25.07 1.67
C VAL A 180 -0.36 -24.34 2.47
N THR A 181 -1.63 -24.76 2.38
CA THR A 181 -2.76 -24.05 3.04
C THR A 181 -2.70 -24.39 4.51
N ALA A 182 -2.53 -25.67 4.83
CA ALA A 182 -2.35 -26.15 6.20
C ALA A 182 -1.14 -25.48 6.89
N ARG A 183 0.01 -25.35 6.21
CA ARG A 183 1.19 -24.68 6.77
C ARG A 183 0.95 -23.19 7.04
N GLN A 184 0.28 -22.49 6.12
CA GLN A 184 -0.05 -21.07 6.30
C GLN A 184 -1.13 -20.86 7.37
N GLN A 185 -2.15 -21.71 7.41
CA GLN A 185 -3.20 -21.69 8.44
C GLN A 185 -2.58 -21.84 9.82
N LYS A 186 -1.66 -22.81 9.98
CA LYS A 186 -0.95 -23.05 11.23
C LYS A 186 -0.05 -21.88 11.64
N ILE A 187 0.62 -21.23 10.69
CA ILE A 187 1.41 -20.02 10.96
C ILE A 187 0.50 -18.85 11.35
N ILE A 188 -0.62 -18.67 10.66
CA ILE A 188 -1.62 -17.64 10.99
C ILE A 188 -2.21 -17.92 12.37
N GLU A 189 -2.59 -19.14 12.70
CA GLU A 189 -3.06 -19.53 14.04
C GLU A 189 -2.02 -19.24 15.12
N VAL A 190 -0.74 -19.51 14.86
CA VAL A 190 0.33 -19.18 15.81
C VAL A 190 0.47 -17.66 15.98
N ILE A 191 0.47 -16.87 14.91
CA ILE A 191 0.56 -15.39 15.00
C ILE A 191 -0.69 -14.81 15.67
N THR A 192 -1.87 -15.27 15.28
CA THR A 192 -3.15 -14.75 15.79
C THR A 192 -3.35 -15.19 17.24
N GLY A 193 -2.90 -16.39 17.59
CA GLY A 193 -2.84 -16.89 18.97
C GLY A 193 -1.87 -16.08 19.82
N LEU A 194 -0.64 -15.83 19.35
CA LEU A 194 0.35 -15.01 20.06
C LEU A 194 -0.11 -13.55 20.18
N GLY A 195 -0.64 -12.96 19.10
CA GLY A 195 -1.21 -11.61 19.11
C GLY A 195 -2.41 -11.50 20.03
N GLY A 196 -3.28 -12.51 20.04
CA GLY A 196 -4.43 -12.62 20.94
C GLY A 196 -4.00 -12.73 22.41
N ILE A 197 -2.97 -13.51 22.72
CA ILE A 197 -2.39 -13.61 24.07
C ILE A 197 -1.79 -12.28 24.52
N ILE A 198 -1.07 -11.58 23.64
CA ILE A 198 -0.51 -10.25 23.93
C ILE A 198 -1.63 -9.23 24.19
N VAL A 199 -2.66 -9.21 23.36
CA VAL A 199 -3.80 -8.29 23.51
C VAL A 199 -4.63 -8.63 24.75
N ALA A 200 -4.90 -9.90 25.02
CA ALA A 200 -5.60 -10.35 26.23
C ALA A 200 -4.78 -10.03 27.49
N GLY A 201 -3.47 -10.28 27.46
CA GLY A 201 -2.55 -9.91 28.53
C GLY A 201 -2.56 -8.39 28.78
N TRP A 202 -2.54 -7.59 27.72
CA TRP A 202 -2.66 -6.12 27.81
C TRP A 202 -4.01 -5.68 28.39
N MET A 203 -5.12 -6.31 28.00
CA MET A 203 -6.46 -6.01 28.55
C MET A 203 -6.55 -6.36 30.03
N VAL A 204 -6.01 -7.50 30.46
CA VAL A 204 -5.94 -7.89 31.88
C VAL A 204 -5.08 -6.89 32.67
N LEU A 205 -3.92 -6.51 32.13
CA LEU A 205 -3.07 -5.47 32.71
C LEU A 205 -3.80 -4.13 32.86
N LYS A 206 -4.52 -3.70 31.82
CA LYS A 206 -5.29 -2.44 31.83
C LYS A 206 -6.50 -2.49 32.76
N PHE A 207 -7.12 -3.66 32.92
CA PHE A 207 -8.19 -3.86 33.89
C PHE A 207 -7.66 -3.78 35.35
N LEU A 208 -6.54 -4.46 35.63
CA LEU A 208 -5.91 -4.46 36.96
C LEU A 208 -5.28 -3.10 37.31
N PHE A 209 -4.82 -2.35 36.31
CA PHE A 209 -4.21 -1.04 36.47
C PHE A 209 -4.81 -0.06 35.44
N PRO A 210 -5.95 0.58 35.73
CA PRO A 210 -6.67 1.44 34.77
C PRO A 210 -5.86 2.61 34.21
N LYS A 211 -4.83 3.05 34.94
CA LYS A 211 -3.91 4.12 34.54
C LYS A 211 -2.77 3.64 33.62
N ILE A 212 -2.65 2.33 33.37
CA ILE A 212 -1.68 1.78 32.42
C ILE A 212 -2.03 2.21 31.00
N GLY A 213 -1.12 2.94 30.36
CA GLY A 213 -1.31 3.50 29.02
C GLY A 213 -1.92 4.90 28.98
N GLU A 214 -2.05 5.61 30.11
CA GLU A 214 -2.04 7.07 30.05
C GLU A 214 -0.67 7.50 29.48
N VAL A 215 -0.66 8.27 28.38
CA VAL A 215 0.58 8.79 27.81
C VAL A 215 1.09 9.91 28.72
N LYS A 216 1.71 9.53 29.83
CA LYS A 216 2.62 10.38 30.58
C LYS A 216 4.02 10.17 29.99
N GLY A 217 4.93 11.12 30.20
CA GLY A 217 6.34 11.00 29.80
C GLY A 217 7.11 9.92 30.58
N ASP A 218 6.44 8.86 31.03
CA ASP A 218 7.00 7.75 31.77
C ASP A 218 7.29 6.54 30.87
N PHE A 219 7.97 5.54 31.43
CA PHE A 219 8.40 4.33 30.72
C PHE A 219 7.24 3.59 30.03
N LEU A 220 6.07 3.57 30.67
CA LEU A 220 4.92 2.84 30.18
C LEU A 220 4.22 3.58 29.04
N GLY A 221 4.10 4.91 29.13
CA GLY A 221 3.63 5.75 28.02
C GLY A 221 4.51 5.58 26.77
N THR A 222 5.83 5.51 26.96
CA THR A 222 6.79 5.29 25.87
C THR A 222 6.60 3.93 25.20
N ILE A 223 6.47 2.84 25.97
CA ILE A 223 6.19 1.50 25.42
C ILE A 223 4.87 1.47 24.67
N SER A 224 3.83 2.09 25.22
CA SER A 224 2.50 2.14 24.59
C SER A 224 2.54 2.88 23.25
N PHE A 225 3.27 4.00 23.17
CA PHE A 225 3.47 4.75 21.93
C PHE A 225 4.21 3.92 20.87
N ILE A 226 5.32 3.27 21.22
CA ILE A 226 6.07 2.40 20.31
C ILE A 226 5.20 1.25 19.80
N GLY A 227 4.42 0.62 20.70
CA GLY A 227 3.47 -0.43 20.33
C GLY A 227 2.40 0.06 19.36
N MET A 228 1.82 1.24 19.60
CA MET A 228 0.84 1.85 18.70
C MET A 228 1.42 2.09 17.30
N VAL A 229 2.64 2.65 17.21
CA VAL A 229 3.35 2.88 15.95
C VAL A 229 3.57 1.56 15.21
N PHE A 230 4.00 0.51 15.93
CA PHE A 230 4.17 -0.83 15.36
C PHE A 230 2.88 -1.37 14.75
N PHE A 231 1.77 -1.37 15.50
CA PHE A 231 0.50 -1.90 15.01
C PHE A 231 -0.08 -1.07 13.87
N ALA A 232 0.00 0.26 13.95
CA ALA A 232 -0.43 1.15 12.86
C ALA A 232 0.36 0.86 11.58
N ASN A 233 1.68 0.68 11.68
CA ASN A 233 2.53 0.33 10.54
C ASN A 233 2.13 -1.02 9.92
N ILE A 234 1.88 -2.04 10.75
CA ILE A 234 1.40 -3.34 10.27
C ILE A 234 0.06 -3.22 9.55
N ILE A 235 -0.90 -2.45 10.09
CA ILE A 235 -2.22 -2.27 9.47
C ILE A 235 -2.08 -1.63 8.08
N VAL A 236 -1.32 -0.55 7.96
CA VAL A 236 -1.14 0.16 6.68
C VAL A 236 -0.43 -0.73 5.66
N LEU A 237 0.66 -1.41 6.05
CA LEU A 237 1.36 -2.37 5.19
C LEU A 237 0.46 -3.55 4.77
N SER A 238 -0.39 -4.02 5.68
CA SER A 238 -1.35 -5.10 5.39
C SER A 238 -2.38 -4.66 4.37
N MET A 239 -2.90 -3.43 4.48
CA MET A 239 -3.86 -2.85 3.53
C MET A 239 -3.26 -2.77 2.11
N GLU A 240 -2.00 -2.33 1.98
CA GLU A 240 -1.26 -2.30 0.72
C GLU A 240 -1.22 -3.69 0.06
N VAL A 241 -0.83 -4.70 0.82
CA VAL A 241 -0.67 -6.07 0.29
C VAL A 241 -2.02 -6.74 0.02
N VAL A 242 -3.01 -6.58 0.90
CA VAL A 242 -4.28 -7.32 0.83
C VAL A 242 -5.27 -6.67 -0.14
N MET A 243 -5.27 -5.35 -0.28
CA MET A 243 -6.22 -4.63 -1.15
C MET A 243 -5.56 -4.12 -2.43
N LEU A 244 -4.46 -3.37 -2.30
CA LEU A 244 -3.92 -2.57 -3.40
C LEU A 244 -3.10 -3.40 -4.39
N LEU A 245 -2.33 -4.39 -3.92
CA LEU A 245 -1.60 -5.32 -4.77
C LEU A 245 -2.53 -6.16 -5.68
N PRO A 246 -3.60 -6.81 -5.17
CA PRO A 246 -4.55 -7.54 -6.01
C PRO A 246 -5.23 -6.68 -7.07
N TYR A 247 -5.62 -5.45 -6.72
CA TYR A 247 -6.21 -4.52 -7.69
C TYR A 247 -5.19 -4.13 -8.78
N SER A 248 -3.93 -3.90 -8.39
CA SER A 248 -2.84 -3.61 -9.33
C SER A 248 -2.57 -4.81 -10.26
N LEU A 249 -2.63 -6.04 -9.74
CA LEU A 249 -2.52 -7.27 -10.54
C LEU A 249 -3.68 -7.40 -11.54
N TYR A 250 -4.90 -7.08 -11.12
CA TYR A 250 -6.05 -7.07 -12.02
C TYR A 250 -5.90 -6.02 -13.13
N GLY A 251 -5.44 -4.80 -12.80
CA GLY A 251 -5.11 -3.77 -13.77
C GLY A 251 -3.98 -4.18 -14.74
N TYR A 252 -2.97 -4.91 -14.26
CA TYR A 252 -1.93 -5.51 -15.11
C TYR A 252 -2.53 -6.44 -16.17
N TYR A 253 -3.45 -7.32 -15.79
CA TYR A 253 -4.08 -8.25 -16.73
C TYR A 253 -5.02 -7.57 -17.72
N ARG A 254 -5.81 -6.56 -17.30
CA ARG A 254 -6.61 -5.76 -18.23
C ARG A 254 -5.74 -5.01 -19.25
N ASN A 255 -4.54 -4.58 -18.86
CA ASN A 255 -3.62 -3.98 -19.82
C ASN A 255 -2.95 -5.04 -20.72
N LYS A 256 -2.71 -6.26 -20.22
CA LYS A 256 -2.06 -7.34 -20.97
C LYS A 256 -2.98 -7.94 -22.05
N TYR A 257 -4.25 -8.15 -21.71
CA TYR A 257 -5.28 -8.77 -22.57
C TYR A 257 -6.38 -7.75 -22.91
N SER A 258 -5.97 -6.55 -23.34
CA SER A 258 -6.87 -5.38 -23.44
C SER A 258 -8.02 -5.62 -24.42
N GLU A 259 -7.76 -6.19 -25.60
CA GLU A 259 -8.80 -6.49 -26.59
C GLU A 259 -9.73 -7.59 -26.09
N GLU A 260 -9.19 -8.67 -25.53
CA GLU A 260 -10.01 -9.78 -25.05
C GLU A 260 -10.93 -9.34 -23.91
N TYR A 261 -10.45 -8.44 -23.03
CA TYR A 261 -11.29 -7.83 -22.00
C TYR A 261 -12.34 -6.88 -22.58
N ARG A 262 -11.99 -6.10 -23.62
CA ARG A 262 -12.94 -5.20 -24.30
C ARG A 262 -14.09 -6.00 -24.92
N GLU A 263 -13.78 -7.04 -25.69
CA GLU A 263 -14.75 -7.92 -26.33
C GLU A 263 -15.60 -8.65 -25.29
N PHE A 264 -14.98 -9.19 -24.24
CA PHE A 264 -15.70 -9.86 -23.16
C PHE A 264 -16.66 -8.93 -22.39
N GLU A 265 -16.29 -7.67 -22.22
CA GLU A 265 -17.15 -6.65 -21.59
C GLU A 265 -18.17 -6.03 -22.58
N GLY A 266 -18.16 -6.45 -23.86
CA GLY A 266 -19.08 -5.97 -24.89
C GLY A 266 -18.89 -4.48 -25.22
N LYS A 267 -17.67 -3.96 -25.10
CA LYS A 267 -17.35 -2.54 -25.29
C LYS A 267 -16.89 -2.24 -26.71
N SER A 268 -17.38 -1.15 -27.30
CA SER A 268 -16.87 -0.67 -28.59
C SER A 268 -15.42 -0.19 -28.46
N LEU A 269 -14.70 -0.08 -29.59
CA LEU A 269 -13.36 0.52 -29.59
C LEU A 269 -13.38 1.93 -28.99
N GLU A 270 -14.41 2.72 -29.30
CA GLU A 270 -14.53 4.09 -28.78
C GLU A 270 -14.78 4.11 -27.27
N GLU A 271 -15.67 3.28 -26.74
CA GLU A 271 -15.93 3.21 -25.30
C GLU A 271 -14.70 2.76 -24.50
N TRP A 272 -13.89 1.87 -25.07
CA TRP A 272 -12.72 1.32 -24.40
C TRP A 272 -11.51 2.25 -24.47
N TYR A 273 -11.18 2.70 -25.68
CA TYR A 273 -9.96 3.44 -25.94
C TYR A 273 -10.16 4.96 -25.86
N GLY A 274 -11.34 5.44 -26.21
CA GLY A 274 -11.65 6.86 -26.34
C GLY A 274 -11.22 7.45 -27.68
N LYS A 275 -12.01 8.40 -28.21
CA LYS A 275 -11.78 9.06 -29.52
C LYS A 275 -10.36 9.57 -29.69
N LYS A 276 -9.81 10.23 -28.67
CA LYS A 276 -8.46 10.83 -28.72
C LYS A 276 -7.37 9.80 -28.90
N TYR A 277 -7.54 8.60 -28.33
CA TYR A 277 -6.58 7.52 -28.46
C TYR A 277 -6.69 6.89 -29.85
N LEU A 278 -7.91 6.56 -30.30
CA LEU A 278 -8.15 6.00 -31.64
C LEU A 278 -7.64 6.90 -32.77
N ASN A 279 -7.80 8.22 -32.64
CA ASN A 279 -7.26 9.17 -33.62
C ASN A 279 -5.74 9.07 -33.82
N LYS A 280 -5.01 8.63 -32.79
CA LYS A 280 -3.55 8.41 -32.83
C LYS A 280 -3.18 6.97 -33.21
N HIS A 281 -4.12 6.04 -33.04
CA HIS A 281 -3.93 4.60 -33.18
C HIS A 281 -4.93 4.02 -34.19
N LYS A 282 -4.89 4.55 -35.43
CA LYS A 282 -5.82 4.17 -36.50
C LYS A 282 -5.70 2.71 -36.89
N GLU A 283 -4.59 2.05 -36.59
CA GLU A 283 -4.38 0.62 -36.77
C GLU A 283 -5.40 -0.24 -36.01
N LEU A 284 -5.93 0.24 -34.88
CA LEU A 284 -6.94 -0.50 -34.10
C LEU A 284 -8.30 -0.55 -34.80
N LEU A 285 -8.61 0.44 -35.64
CA LEU A 285 -9.87 0.51 -36.39
C LEU A 285 -9.92 -0.49 -37.56
N LYS A 286 -8.78 -1.11 -37.92
CA LYS A 286 -8.71 -2.11 -39.00
C LYS A 286 -9.07 -3.52 -38.54
N ASN A 287 -9.17 -3.71 -37.22
CA ASN A 287 -9.43 -5.00 -36.57
C ASN A 287 -10.85 -5.08 -36.00
N GLU A 288 -11.71 -4.10 -36.32
CA GLU A 288 -13.17 -4.17 -36.13
C GLU A 288 -13.81 -4.80 -37.37
#